data_AF-A0A955LVZ0-F1
#
_entry.id   AF-A0A955LVZ0-F1
#
_cell.length_a   1.000
_cell.length_b   1.000
_cell.length_c   1.000
_cell.angle_alpha   90.00
_cell.angle_beta   90.00
_cell.angle_gamma   90.00
#
_symmetry.space_group_name_H-M   'P 1'
#
loop_
_entity.id
_entity.type
_entity.pdbx_description
1 polymer ?
#
loop_
_entity_poly.entity_id
_entity_poly.type
_entity_poly.pdbx_seq_one_letter_code
_entity_poly.pdbx_strand_id
1 'polypeptide(L)' 'MATIAKEVKEEILSKEKSGARVQEVADQYGVTIQTIYSWLKEKVSDVSKSEHNRLKRENQQLKELVGVLTMELSKHKKK' A
#
# COMPACT_ATOMS: atom_id res chain seq x y z
N MET A 1 -4.35 -26.21 -14.75
CA MET A 1 -5.11 -25.15 -14.05
C MET A 1 -5.68 -24.24 -15.13
N ALA A 2 -7.00 -24.09 -15.21
CA ALA A 2 -7.63 -23.24 -16.21
C ALA A 2 -7.20 -21.79 -15.98
N THR A 3 -6.62 -21.17 -17.00
CA THR A 3 -6.26 -19.75 -16.99
C THR A 3 -7.56 -18.95 -17.05
N ILE A 4 -7.92 -18.30 -15.95
CA ILE A 4 -9.07 -17.39 -15.91
C ILE A 4 -8.79 -16.22 -16.86
N ALA A 5 -9.77 -15.89 -17.70
CA ALA A 5 -9.67 -14.79 -18.65
C ALA A 5 -9.38 -13.47 -17.92
N LYS A 6 -8.56 -12.61 -18.54
CA LYS A 6 -8.08 -11.38 -17.91
C LYS A 6 -9.25 -10.43 -17.58
N GLU A 7 -10.27 -10.40 -18.43
CA GLU A 7 -11.47 -9.59 -18.23
C GLU A 7 -12.21 -9.99 -16.94
N VAL A 8 -12.34 -11.30 -16.69
CA VAL A 8 -13.01 -11.84 -15.50
C VAL A 8 -12.23 -11.50 -14.22
N LYS A 9 -10.90 -11.57 -14.27
CA LYS A 9 -10.04 -11.14 -13.15
C LYS A 9 -10.23 -9.66 -12.83
N GLU A 10 -10.35 -8.80 -13.85
CA GLU A 10 -10.55 -7.37 -13.65
C GLU A 10 -11.94 -7.04 -13.09
N GLU A 11 -12.97 -7.75 -13.54
CA GLU A 11 -14.34 -7.61 -13.03
C GLU A 11 -14.45 -8.02 -11.55
N ILE A 12 -13.85 -9.16 -11.18
CA ILE A 12 -13.79 -9.65 -9.79
C ILE A 12 -13.12 -8.61 -8.88
N LEU A 13 -11.99 -8.05 -9.30
CA LEU A 13 -11.27 -7.03 -8.54
C LEU A 13 -12.04 -5.70 -8.46
N SER A 14 -12.85 -5.36 -9.47
CA SER A 14 -13.71 -4.18 -9.44
C SER A 14 -14.85 -4.32 -8.44
N LYS A 15 -15.49 -5.51 -8.41
CA LYS A 15 -16.56 -5.83 -7.46
C LYS A 15 -16.06 -5.84 -6.01
N GLU A 16 -14.88 -6.39 -5.75
CA GLU A 16 -14.25 -6.33 -4.42
C GLU A 16 -14.00 -4.88 -3.99
N LYS A 17 -13.45 -4.03 -4.85
CA LYS A 17 -13.27 -2.60 -4.57
C LYS A 17 -14.58 -1.85 -4.29
N SER A 18 -15.70 -2.30 -4.87
CA SER A 18 -17.02 -1.74 -4.60
C SER A 18 -17.63 -2.15 -3.25
N GLY A 19 -16.92 -3.00 -2.48
CA GLY A 19 -17.30 -3.43 -1.15
C GLY A 19 -18.00 -4.80 -1.09
N ALA A 20 -18.03 -5.55 -2.20
CA ALA A 20 -18.59 -6.91 -2.20
C ALA A 20 -17.72 -7.86 -1.37
N ARG A 21 -18.35 -8.82 -0.68
CA ARG A 21 -17.60 -9.81 0.10
C ARG A 21 -16.85 -10.75 -0.82
N VAL A 22 -15.56 -10.95 -0.55
CA VAL A 22 -14.68 -11.84 -1.32
C VAL A 22 -15.23 -13.28 -1.42
N GLN A 23 -15.94 -13.76 -0.38
CA GLN A 23 -16.59 -15.07 -0.39
C GLN A 23 -17.71 -15.16 -1.43
N GLU A 24 -18.59 -14.17 -1.47
CA GLU A 24 -19.72 -14.14 -2.40
C GLU A 24 -19.23 -14.02 -3.86
N VAL A 25 -18.16 -13.25 -4.08
CA VAL A 25 -17.52 -13.11 -5.40
C VAL A 25 -16.78 -14.40 -5.79
N ALA A 26 -16.11 -15.07 -4.86
CA ALA A 26 -15.48 -16.36 -5.10
C ALA A 26 -16.49 -17.41 -5.57
N ASP A 27 -17.63 -17.51 -4.87
CA ASP A 27 -18.70 -18.45 -5.21
C ASP A 27 -19.36 -18.10 -6.55
N GLN A 28 -19.61 -16.82 -6.82
CA GLN A 28 -20.23 -16.34 -8.06
C GLN A 28 -19.41 -16.67 -9.31
N TYR A 29 -18.08 -16.57 -9.22
CA TYR A 29 -17.19 -16.75 -10.37
C TYR A 29 -16.48 -18.11 -10.38
N GLY A 30 -16.76 -18.99 -9.41
CA GLY A 30 -16.14 -20.31 -9.30
C GLY A 30 -14.64 -20.26 -9.04
N VAL A 31 -14.18 -19.22 -8.33
CA VAL A 31 -12.76 -18.97 -8.03
C VAL A 31 -12.52 -19.18 -6.54
N THR A 32 -11.37 -19.75 -6.17
CA THR A 32 -11.06 -19.86 -4.74
C THR A 32 -10.75 -18.48 -4.14
N ILE A 33 -11.17 -18.27 -2.90
CA ILE A 33 -10.87 -17.05 -2.12
C ILE A 33 -9.36 -16.75 -2.10
N GLN A 34 -8.53 -17.80 -1.99
CA GLN A 34 -7.07 -17.69 -1.99
C GLN A 34 -6.53 -17.09 -3.30
N THR A 35 -7.12 -17.46 -4.43
CA THR A 35 -6.75 -16.91 -5.74
C THR A 35 -7.06 -15.41 -5.82
N ILE A 36 -8.22 -14.98 -5.31
CA ILE A 36 -8.60 -13.55 -5.28
C ILE A 36 -7.61 -12.75 -4.41
N TYR A 37 -7.27 -13.26 -3.22
CA TYR A 37 -6.27 -12.62 -2.36
C TYR A 37 -4.86 -12.60 -2.99
N SER A 38 -4.48 -13.62 -3.76
CA SER A 38 -3.23 -13.62 -4.51
C SER A 38 -3.18 -12.48 -5.53
N TRP A 39 -4.28 -12.25 -6.26
CA TRP A 39 -4.37 -11.16 -7.23
C TRP A 39 -4.43 -9.77 -6.59
N LEU A 40 -5.08 -9.64 -5.44
CA LEU A 40 -5.07 -8.40 -4.65
C LEU A 40 -3.65 -8.08 -4.19
N LYS A 41 -2.92 -9.09 -3.71
CA LYS A 41 -1.52 -8.96 -3.31
C LYS A 41 -0.61 -8.57 -4.48
N GLU A 42 -0.82 -9.13 -5.68
CA GLU A 42 -0.08 -8.75 -6.89
C GLU A 42 -0.29 -7.28 -7.30
N LYS A 43 -1.48 -6.71 -7.04
CA LYS A 43 -1.77 -5.30 -7.34
C LYS A 43 -1.19 -4.32 -6.32
N VAL A 44 -0.88 -4.76 -5.11
CA VAL A 44 -0.11 -3.95 -4.18
C VAL A 44 1.32 -3.97 -4.72
N SER A 45 1.71 -2.89 -5.40
CA SER A 45 3.10 -2.69 -5.80
C SER A 45 3.95 -2.90 -4.55
N ASP A 46 4.78 -3.94 -4.56
CA ASP A 46 5.69 -4.26 -3.47
C ASP A 46 6.54 -3.00 -3.28
N VAL A 47 6.23 -2.21 -2.24
CA VAL A 47 7.00 -1.00 -1.96
C VAL A 47 8.41 -1.48 -1.73
N SER A 48 9.33 -1.13 -2.63
CA SER A 48 10.70 -1.59 -2.55
C SER A 48 11.19 -1.32 -1.14
N LYS A 49 11.51 -2.37 -0.38
CA LYS A 49 11.95 -2.23 1.02
C LYS A 49 13.14 -1.27 1.12
N SER A 50 13.97 -1.22 0.08
CA SER A 50 15.09 -0.28 -0.04
C SER A 50 14.61 1.18 -0.16
N GLU A 51 13.60 1.44 -0.98
CA GLU A 51 13.03 2.77 -1.18
C GLU A 51 12.29 3.26 0.06
N HIS A 52 11.50 2.39 0.69
CA HIS A 52 10.87 2.70 1.98
C HIS A 52 11.91 3.04 3.06
N ASN A 53 12.99 2.26 3.15
CA ASN A 53 14.06 2.51 4.12
C ASN A 53 14.85 3.78 3.80
N ARG A 54 15.06 4.11 2.53
CA ARG A 54 15.66 5.37 2.09
C ARG A 54 14.79 6.55 2.52
N LEU A 55 13.51 6.55 2.16
CA LEU A 55 12.55 7.60 2.52
C LEU A 55 12.43 7.77 4.04
N LYS A 56 12.44 6.66 4.80
CA LYS A 56 12.42 6.70 6.27
C LYS A 56 13.66 7.42 6.84
N ARG A 57 14.86 7.18 6.29
CA ARG A 57 16.09 7.86 6.72
C ARG A 57 16.07 9.34 6.35
N GLU A 58 15.67 9.67 5.13
CA GLU A 58 15.54 11.06 4.67
C GLU A 58 14.56 11.83 5.57
N ASN A 59 13.41 11.24 5.90
CA ASN A 59 12.44 11.85 6.81
C ASN A 59 13.00 12.08 8.22
N GLN A 60 13.79 11.14 8.75
CA GLN A 60 14.42 11.26 10.06
C GLN A 60 15.43 12.41 10.09
N GLN A 61 16.30 12.51 9.07
CA GLN A 61 17.28 13.60 8.94
C GLN A 61 16.61 14.97 8.85
N LEU A 62 15.50 15.08 8.10
CA LEU A 62 14.72 16.31 8.02
C LEU A 62 14.15 16.73 9.37
N LYS A 63 13.62 15.78 10.15
CA LYS A 63 13.10 16.05 11.50
C LYS A 63 14.19 16.51 12.46
N GLU A 64 15.38 15.91 12.39
CA GLU A 64 16.53 16.34 13.19
C GLU A 64 16.96 17.76 12.84
N LEU A 65 17.07 18.09 11.55
CA LEU A 65 17.39 19.44 11.08
C LEU A 65 16.35 20.46 11.57
N VAL A 66 15.07 20.15 11.44
CA VAL A 66 13.98 21.00 11.94
C VAL A 66 14.09 21.20 13.45
N GLY A 67 14.41 20.15 14.20
CA GLY A 67 14.63 20.23 15.65
C GLY A 67 15.78 21.17 16.02
N VAL A 68 16.93 21.05 15.36
CA VAL A 68 18.09 21.92 15.57
C VAL A 68 17.75 23.38 15.25
N LEU A 69 17.16 23.64 14.09
CA LEU A 69 16.76 24.99 13.68
C LEU A 69 15.74 25.61 14.64
N THR A 70 14.77 24.82 15.11
CA THR A 70 13.77 25.28 16.09
C THR A 70 14.43 25.63 17.43
N MET A 71 15.40 24.83 17.89
CA MET A 71 16.15 25.11 19.10
C MET A 71 16.98 26.40 18.94
N GLU A 72 17.68 26.59 17.83
CA GLU A 72 18.47 27.79 17.56
C GLU A 72 17.59 29.05 17.51
N LEU A 73 16.44 28.99 16.84
CA LEU A 73 15.45 30.08 16.83
C LEU A 73 14.94 30.38 18.24
N SER A 74 14.68 29.36 19.05
CA SER A 74 14.24 29.54 20.44
C SER A 74 15.30 30.22 21.31
N LYS A 75 16.59 29.93 21.09
CA LYS A 75 17.72 30.56 21.78
C LYS A 75 17.90 32.02 21.35
N HIS A 76 17.73 32.31 20.06
CA HIS A 76 17.80 33.67 19.54
C HIS A 76 16.65 34.56 20.02
N LYS A 77 15.43 34.02 20.17
CA LYS A 77 14.27 34.77 20.71
C LYS A 77 14.32 35.04 22.21
N LYS A 78 15.16 34.32 22.97
CA LYS A 78 15.32 34.49 24.42
C LYS A 78 16.42 35.48 24.81
N LYS A 79 17.22 35.94 23.84
CA LYS A 79 18.11 37.12 23.98
C LYS A 79 17.39 38.34 23.44
#